data_AF-A0A1B9KV37-F1
#
_entry.id   AF-A0A1B9KV37-F1
#
_cell.length_a   1.000
_cell.length_b   1.000
_cell.length_c   1.000
_cell.angle_alpha   90.00
_cell.angle_beta   90.00
_cell.angle_gamma   90.00
#
_symmetry.space_group_name_H-M   'P 1'
#
loop_
_entity.id
_entity.type
_entity.pdbx_description
1 polymer ?
#
loop_
_entity_poly.entity_id
_entity_poly.type
_entity_poly.pdbx_seq_one_letter_code
_entity_poly.pdbx_strand_id
1 'polypeptide(L)'
;MIKAKKRIKATASIYVVQSKKQASEAIKYLGDIQRELIRLEAEMNDKIAEITASYSSNIEVLKKKSAEIQQGIQIWCEANRDELTNNGKVKTANLVTGEVQWRNRPPSCVIRGVETVIETLKKLKLERFIRTKEEVNKEAILNEANVVAHVPGITIKKDVEDFAIVPFEQEVM
;
A
#
# COMPACT_ATOMS: atom_id res chain seq x y z
N MET A 1 46.29 -13.29 14.77
CA MET A 1 45.85 -14.28 13.76
C MET A 1 44.66 -13.71 13.00
N ILE A 2 44.87 -13.27 11.76
CA ILE A 2 43.82 -12.77 10.88
C ILE A 2 43.15 -13.97 10.21
N LYS A 3 41.87 -14.20 10.49
CA LYS A 3 41.05 -15.13 9.69
C LYS A 3 39.99 -14.32 8.97
N ALA A 4 40.39 -13.70 7.86
CA ALA A 4 39.43 -13.10 6.94
C ALA A 4 38.63 -14.23 6.30
N LYS A 5 37.35 -14.33 6.66
CA LYS A 5 36.39 -15.28 6.12
C LYS A 5 36.26 -15.01 4.61
N LYS A 6 36.78 -15.91 3.77
CA LYS A 6 36.65 -15.84 2.31
C LYS A 6 35.15 -15.82 1.98
N ARG A 7 34.64 -14.67 1.53
CA ARG A 7 33.27 -14.56 1.00
C ARG A 7 33.20 -15.40 -0.27
N ILE A 8 32.50 -16.53 -0.21
CA ILE A 8 32.11 -17.26 -1.41
C ILE A 8 30.94 -16.47 -2.01
N LYS A 9 31.21 -15.64 -3.02
CA LYS A 9 30.15 -15.22 -3.95
C LYS A 9 29.88 -16.44 -4.82
N ALA A 10 28.83 -17.19 -4.51
CA ALA A 10 28.27 -18.14 -5.46
C ALA A 10 27.70 -17.29 -6.61
N THR A 11 28.49 -17.13 -7.68
CA THR A 11 27.99 -16.61 -8.94
C THR A 11 26.88 -17.56 -9.38
N ALA A 12 25.66 -17.04 -9.54
CA ALA A 12 24.54 -17.83 -10.05
C ALA A 12 24.97 -18.55 -11.32
N SER A 13 24.63 -19.83 -11.43
CA SER A 13 24.85 -20.61 -12.65
C SER A 13 24.18 -19.88 -13.80
N ILE A 14 24.97 -19.43 -14.79
CA ILE A 14 24.44 -18.76 -15.97
C ILE A 14 23.86 -19.86 -16.86
N TYR A 15 22.55 -19.83 -17.10
CA TYR A 15 21.91 -20.70 -18.08
C TYR A 15 22.28 -20.19 -19.49
N VAL A 16 23.20 -20.87 -20.18
CA VAL A 16 23.72 -20.46 -21.48
C VAL A 16 23.09 -21.28 -22.60
N VAL A 17 22.50 -20.59 -23.57
CA VAL A 17 21.94 -21.16 -24.79
C VAL A 17 22.91 -20.95 -25.96
N GLN A 18 23.27 -22.01 -26.68
CA GLN A 18 24.31 -21.99 -27.71
C GLN A 18 23.79 -22.25 -29.14
N SER A 19 22.50 -22.55 -29.31
CA SER A 19 21.91 -22.79 -30.64
C SER A 19 20.44 -22.39 -30.70
N LYS A 20 19.91 -22.20 -31.92
CA LYS A 20 18.49 -21.92 -32.16
C LYS A 20 17.59 -23.02 -31.56
N LYS A 21 17.99 -24.28 -31.68
CA LYS A 21 17.23 -25.41 -31.10
C LYS A 21 17.17 -25.31 -29.57
N GLN A 22 18.31 -25.07 -28.92
CA GLN A 22 18.35 -24.87 -27.46
C GLN A 22 17.57 -23.63 -27.03
N ALA A 23 17.56 -22.56 -27.84
CA ALA A 23 16.75 -21.38 -27.56
C ALA A 23 15.25 -21.71 -27.57
N SER A 24 14.78 -22.44 -28.58
CA SER A 24 13.38 -22.89 -28.64
C SER A 24 13.01 -23.80 -27.46
N GLU A 25 13.89 -24.72 -27.07
CA GLU A 25 13.70 -25.58 -25.90
C GLU A 25 13.67 -24.78 -24.59
N ALA A 26 14.55 -23.78 -24.45
CA ALA A 26 14.60 -22.90 -23.29
C ALA A 26 13.36 -22.00 -23.18
N ILE A 27 12.86 -21.45 -24.30
CA ILE A 27 11.63 -20.65 -24.33
C ILE A 27 10.43 -21.50 -23.91
N LYS A 28 10.35 -22.75 -24.38
CA LYS A 28 9.31 -23.69 -23.94
C LYS A 28 9.39 -23.93 -22.43
N TYR A 29 10.58 -24.25 -21.93
CA TYR A 29 10.78 -24.52 -20.50
C TYR A 29 10.49 -23.29 -19.63
N LEU A 30 10.86 -22.09 -20.09
CA LEU A 30 10.50 -20.83 -19.42
C LEU A 30 8.98 -20.66 -19.32
N GLY A 31 8.24 -20.93 -20.41
CA GLY A 31 6.78 -20.91 -20.41
C GLY A 31 6.16 -21.94 -19.46
N ASP A 32 6.73 -23.13 -19.37
CA ASP A 32 6.29 -24.17 -18.42
C ASP A 32 6.48 -23.70 -16.96
N ILE A 33 7.62 -23.08 -16.64
CA ILE A 33 7.86 -22.50 -15.31
C ILE A 33 6.89 -21.35 -15.03
N GLN A 34 6.69 -20.43 -15.98
CA GLN A 34 5.78 -19.30 -15.80
C GLN A 34 4.34 -19.76 -15.52
N ARG A 35 3.86 -20.78 -16.24
CA ARG A 35 2.55 -21.39 -15.96
C ARG A 35 2.46 -22.00 -14.57
N GLU A 36 3.51 -22.69 -14.12
CA GLU A 36 3.53 -23.28 -12.79
C GLU A 36 3.59 -22.21 -11.69
N LEU A 37 4.31 -21.11 -11.91
CA LEU A 37 4.29 -19.95 -11.01
C LEU A 37 2.88 -19.38 -10.87
N ILE A 38 2.19 -19.14 -11.99
CA ILE A 38 0.81 -18.64 -11.98
C ILE A 38 -0.12 -19.61 -11.25
N ARG A 39 0.03 -20.93 -11.47
CA ARG A 39 -0.76 -21.95 -10.77
C ARG A 39 -0.54 -21.91 -9.26
N LEU A 40 0.72 -21.85 -8.81
CA LEU A 40 1.06 -21.78 -7.38
C LEU A 40 0.56 -20.48 -6.75
N GLU A 41 0.66 -19.36 -7.44
CA GLU A 41 0.11 -18.07 -7.00
C GLU A 41 -1.42 -18.12 -6.88
N ALA A 42 -2.11 -18.74 -7.84
CA ALA A 42 -3.56 -18.95 -7.77
C ALA A 42 -3.95 -19.83 -6.58
N GLU A 43 -3.30 -20.98 -6.39
CA GLU A 43 -3.55 -21.88 -5.26
C GLU A 43 -3.29 -21.18 -3.91
N MET A 44 -2.23 -20.37 -3.83
CA MET A 44 -1.95 -19.55 -2.66
C MET A 44 -3.08 -18.56 -2.38
N ASN A 45 -3.57 -17.86 -3.40
CA ASN A 45 -4.65 -16.90 -3.26
C ASN A 45 -5.97 -17.57 -2.85
N ASP A 46 -6.28 -18.74 -3.38
CA ASP A 46 -7.45 -19.53 -2.99
C ASP A 46 -7.37 -19.95 -1.51
N LYS A 47 -6.20 -20.40 -1.05
CA LYS A 47 -5.95 -20.72 0.37
C LYS A 47 -6.09 -19.50 1.27
N ILE A 48 -5.59 -18.33 0.84
CA ILE A 48 -5.77 -17.07 1.58
C ILE A 48 -7.25 -16.72 1.68
N ALA A 49 -8.02 -16.89 0.61
CA ALA A 49 -9.45 -16.63 0.58
C ALA A 49 -10.21 -17.58 1.51
N GLU A 50 -9.91 -18.89 1.48
CA GLU A 50 -10.52 -19.89 2.36
C GLU A 50 -10.24 -19.60 3.83
N ILE A 51 -8.98 -19.32 4.19
CA ILE A 51 -8.60 -18.96 5.56
C ILE A 51 -9.35 -17.69 5.98
N THR A 52 -9.35 -16.66 5.13
CA THR A 52 -10.04 -15.39 5.44
C THR A 52 -11.53 -15.62 5.68
N ALA A 53 -12.19 -16.41 4.82
CA ALA A 53 -13.60 -16.76 4.95
C ALA A 53 -13.88 -17.51 6.26
N SER A 54 -13.04 -18.50 6.61
CA SER A 54 -13.21 -19.32 7.81
C SER A 54 -13.20 -18.50 9.12
N TYR A 55 -12.40 -17.42 9.17
CA TYR A 55 -12.33 -16.55 10.34
C TYR A 55 -13.28 -15.34 10.29
N SER A 56 -13.72 -14.93 9.10
CA SER A 56 -14.53 -13.73 8.89
C SER A 56 -15.78 -13.65 9.78
N SER A 57 -16.59 -14.71 9.81
CA SER A 57 -17.82 -14.78 10.58
C SER A 57 -17.56 -14.67 12.09
N ASN A 58 -16.60 -15.43 12.62
CA ASN A 58 -16.24 -15.39 14.03
C ASN A 58 -15.69 -14.02 14.44
N ILE A 59 -14.85 -13.40 13.59
CA ILE A 59 -14.33 -12.05 13.80
C ILE A 59 -15.49 -11.05 13.82
N GLU A 60 -16.45 -11.15 12.91
CA GLU A 60 -17.60 -10.23 12.87
C GLU A 60 -18.49 -10.36 14.11
N VAL A 61 -18.75 -11.59 14.58
CA VAL A 61 -19.49 -11.84 15.83
C VAL A 61 -18.77 -11.22 17.03
N LEU A 62 -17.45 -11.44 17.14
CA LEU A 62 -16.66 -10.87 18.24
C LEU A 62 -16.58 -9.34 18.16
N LYS A 63 -16.48 -8.76 16.96
CA LYS A 63 -16.54 -7.30 16.76
C LYS A 63 -17.87 -6.72 17.23
N LYS A 64 -19.00 -7.35 16.88
CA LYS A 64 -20.34 -6.92 17.32
C LYS A 64 -20.47 -6.96 18.83
N LYS A 65 -20.14 -8.11 19.45
CA LYS A 65 -20.15 -8.25 20.92
C LYS A 65 -19.23 -7.24 21.62
N SER A 66 -18.03 -7.03 21.08
CA SER A 66 -17.09 -6.05 21.63
C SER A 66 -17.66 -4.64 21.57
N ALA A 67 -18.32 -4.27 20.47
CA ALA A 67 -18.94 -2.95 20.32
C ALA A 67 -20.12 -2.77 21.28
N GLU A 68 -20.97 -3.78 21.44
CA GLU A 68 -22.10 -3.77 22.38
C GLU A 68 -21.62 -3.59 23.83
N ILE A 69 -20.63 -4.37 24.27
CA ILE A 69 -20.06 -4.26 25.62
C ILE A 69 -19.40 -2.89 25.81
N GLN A 70 -18.61 -2.43 24.84
CA GLN A 70 -17.97 -1.12 24.90
C GLN A 70 -19.00 0.01 25.02
N GLN A 71 -20.12 -0.07 24.28
CA GLN A 71 -21.20 0.89 24.36
C GLN A 71 -21.88 0.87 25.74
N GLY A 72 -22.13 -0.31 26.30
CA GLY A 72 -22.69 -0.44 27.65
C GLY A 72 -21.79 0.18 28.72
N ILE A 73 -20.47 -0.09 28.66
CA ILE A 73 -19.47 0.52 29.55
C ILE A 73 -19.48 2.04 29.39
N GLN A 74 -19.49 2.55 28.14
CA GLN A 74 -19.49 3.97 27.87
C GLN A 74 -20.73 4.66 28.46
N ILE A 75 -21.94 4.11 28.23
CA ILE A 75 -23.19 4.68 28.74
C ILE A 75 -23.15 4.80 30.27
N TRP A 76 -22.71 3.73 30.96
CA TRP A 76 -22.61 3.77 32.42
C TRP A 76 -21.54 4.76 32.91
N CYS A 77 -20.36 4.79 32.28
CA CYS A 77 -19.29 5.75 32.65
C CYS A 77 -19.70 7.20 32.39
N GLU A 78 -20.46 7.48 31.34
CA GLU A 78 -20.98 8.82 31.05
C GLU A 78 -22.06 9.24 32.04
N ALA A 79 -22.97 8.33 32.41
CA ALA A 79 -24.00 8.58 33.41
C ALA A 79 -23.43 8.83 34.83
N ASN A 80 -22.30 8.17 35.17
CA ASN A 80 -21.65 8.29 36.48
C ASN A 80 -20.38 9.14 36.42
N ARG A 81 -20.23 9.98 35.39
CA ARG A 81 -18.98 10.68 35.11
C ARG A 81 -18.53 11.56 36.27
N ASP A 82 -19.44 12.30 36.88
CA ASP A 82 -19.12 13.24 37.96
C ASP A 82 -18.59 12.50 39.20
N GLU A 83 -19.21 11.38 39.58
CA GLU A 83 -18.72 10.52 40.65
C GLU A 83 -17.34 9.96 40.34
N LEU A 84 -17.17 9.40 39.13
CA LEU A 84 -15.92 8.78 38.69
C LEU A 84 -14.75 9.77 38.54
N THR A 85 -15.05 11.07 38.36
CA THR A 85 -14.05 12.10 38.08
C THR A 85 -13.89 13.13 39.19
N ASN A 86 -14.48 12.92 40.37
CA ASN A 86 -14.53 13.90 41.47
C ASN A 86 -15.08 15.26 40.99
N ASN A 87 -16.25 15.25 40.34
CA ASN A 87 -16.87 16.39 39.65
C ASN A 87 -15.93 17.03 38.61
N GLY A 88 -15.25 16.20 37.80
CA GLY A 88 -14.38 16.64 36.71
C GLY A 88 -12.97 17.09 37.11
N LYS A 89 -12.54 16.91 38.37
CA LYS A 89 -11.17 17.22 38.83
C LYS A 89 -10.12 16.30 38.22
N VAL A 90 -10.47 15.05 37.91
CA VAL A 90 -9.62 14.10 37.18
C VAL A 90 -10.28 13.68 35.88
N LYS A 91 -9.52 13.11 34.95
CA LYS A 91 -10.04 12.62 33.65
C LYS A 91 -9.87 11.12 33.50
N THR A 92 -9.66 10.41 34.59
CA THR A 92 -9.50 8.97 34.61
C THR A 92 -10.26 8.38 35.78
N ALA A 93 -10.64 7.11 35.66
CA ALA A 93 -11.30 6.32 36.68
C ALA A 93 -10.71 4.91 36.67
N ASN A 94 -10.08 4.53 37.78
CA ASN A 94 -9.58 3.17 37.98
C ASN A 94 -10.72 2.28 38.48
N LEU A 95 -11.00 1.21 37.75
CA LEU A 95 -11.89 0.13 38.12
C LEU A 95 -11.04 -1.10 38.50
N VAL A 96 -11.64 -2.06 39.19
CA VAL A 96 -10.94 -3.26 39.69
C VAL A 96 -10.22 -4.03 38.57
N THR A 97 -10.78 -4.03 37.36
CA THR A 97 -10.30 -4.80 36.20
C THR A 97 -9.71 -3.94 35.07
N GLY A 98 -9.61 -2.62 35.25
CA GLY A 98 -9.10 -1.73 34.21
C GLY A 98 -9.33 -0.26 34.48
N GLU A 99 -8.95 0.60 33.54
CA GLU A 99 -9.07 2.05 33.67
C GLU A 99 -9.90 2.64 32.53
N VAL A 100 -10.72 3.65 32.84
CA VAL A 100 -11.44 4.46 31.87
C VAL A 100 -10.87 5.88 31.88
N GLN A 101 -10.69 6.47 30.71
CA GLN A 101 -10.15 7.83 30.57
C GLN A 101 -10.97 8.68 29.61
N TRP A 102 -11.19 9.94 29.98
CA TRP A 102 -11.79 10.96 29.13
C TRP A 102 -10.70 11.80 28.48
N ARG A 103 -10.58 11.69 27.16
CA ARG A 103 -9.59 12.44 26.38
C ARG A 103 -10.29 13.40 25.44
N ASN A 104 -9.79 14.63 25.38
CA ASN A 104 -10.17 15.55 24.31
C ASN A 104 -9.43 15.10 23.05
N ARG A 105 -10.17 14.77 22.00
CA ARG A 105 -9.54 14.57 20.70
C ARG A 105 -8.94 15.91 20.23
N PRO A 106 -7.71 15.92 19.68
CA PRO A 106 -7.19 17.10 19.01
C PRO A 106 -8.20 17.58 17.95
N PRO A 107 -8.29 18.90 17.69
CA PRO A 107 -9.16 19.42 16.65
C PRO A 107 -8.91 18.70 15.31
N SER A 108 -9.98 18.21 14.69
CA SER A 108 -9.95 17.67 13.33
C SER A 108 -10.63 18.65 12.38
N CYS A 109 -10.14 18.70 11.14
CA CYS A 109 -10.73 19.50 10.08
C CYS A 109 -11.39 18.56 9.07
N VAL A 110 -12.66 18.78 8.76
CA VAL A 110 -13.40 18.07 7.72
C VAL A 110 -13.72 19.05 6.60
N ILE A 111 -13.29 18.74 5.38
CA ILE A 111 -13.50 19.59 4.20
C ILE A 111 -14.53 18.90 3.31
N ARG A 112 -15.59 19.62 2.94
CA ARG A 112 -16.61 19.17 1.98
C ARG A 112 -16.58 20.09 0.76
N GLY A 113 -16.65 19.53 -0.44
CA GLY A 113 -16.55 20.31 -1.68
C GLY A 113 -15.17 20.95 -1.82
N VAL A 114 -14.13 20.10 -1.87
CA VAL A 114 -12.72 20.52 -1.87
C VAL A 114 -12.42 21.61 -2.91
N GLU A 115 -12.96 21.48 -4.13
CA GLU A 115 -12.73 22.44 -5.22
C GLU A 115 -13.24 23.85 -4.88
N THR A 116 -14.48 23.95 -4.39
CA THR A 116 -15.07 25.23 -3.97
C THR A 116 -14.31 25.85 -2.80
N VAL A 117 -13.84 25.02 -1.87
CA VAL A 117 -13.00 25.47 -0.76
C VAL A 117 -11.67 26.01 -1.28
N ILE A 118 -11.00 25.32 -2.21
CA ILE A 118 -9.76 25.79 -2.83
C ILE A 118 -9.99 27.11 -3.57
N GLU A 119 -11.05 27.24 -4.36
CA GLU A 119 -11.37 28.46 -5.10
C GLU A 119 -11.63 29.64 -4.13
N THR A 120 -12.37 29.39 -3.04
CA THR A 120 -12.64 30.39 -2.02
C THR A 120 -11.36 30.79 -1.28
N LEU A 121 -10.50 29.83 -0.94
CA LEU A 121 -9.19 30.10 -0.32
C LEU A 121 -8.30 30.95 -1.25
N LYS A 122 -8.32 30.69 -2.57
CA LYS A 122 -7.62 31.53 -3.57
C LYS A 122 -8.20 32.94 -3.61
N LYS A 123 -9.53 33.09 -3.69
CA LYS A 123 -10.22 34.40 -3.68
C LYS A 123 -9.89 35.22 -2.43
N LEU A 124 -9.79 34.55 -1.27
CA LEU A 124 -9.44 35.17 0.01
C LEU A 124 -7.93 35.34 0.22
N LYS A 125 -7.09 34.97 -0.76
CA LYS A 125 -5.61 35.02 -0.68
C LYS A 125 -5.05 34.24 0.53
N LEU A 126 -5.69 33.14 0.90
CA LEU A 126 -5.29 32.27 2.00
C LEU A 126 -4.45 31.08 1.49
N GLU A 127 -3.43 31.38 0.70
CA GLU A 127 -2.62 30.38 -0.01
C GLU A 127 -1.86 29.43 0.93
N ARG A 128 -1.57 29.85 2.16
CA ARG A 128 -0.95 29.00 3.20
C ARG A 128 -1.74 27.72 3.53
N PHE A 129 -3.03 27.67 3.19
CA PHE A 129 -3.89 26.49 3.37
C PHE A 129 -4.06 25.66 2.10
N ILE A 130 -3.44 26.08 0.99
CA ILE A 130 -3.45 25.38 -0.29
C ILE A 130 -2.07 24.75 -0.48
N ARG A 131 -2.03 23.43 -0.62
CA ARG A 131 -0.80 22.72 -0.97
C ARG A 131 -0.72 22.56 -2.48
N THR A 132 0.28 23.19 -3.08
CA THR A 132 0.60 23.01 -4.51
C THR A 132 1.63 21.90 -4.66
N LYS A 133 1.41 21.00 -5.63
CA LYS A 133 2.39 20.00 -6.06
C LYS A 133 2.73 20.30 -7.52
N GLU A 134 3.99 20.59 -7.78
CA GLU A 134 4.50 20.74 -9.15
C GLU A 134 5.11 19.41 -9.57
N GLU A 135 4.66 18.90 -10.71
CA GLU A 135 5.18 17.67 -11.30
C GLU A 135 5.59 17.92 -12.74
N VAL A 136 6.66 17.25 -13.17
CA VAL A 136 7.15 17.33 -14.53
C VAL A 136 6.18 16.62 -15.46
N ASN A 137 5.60 17.37 -16.40
CA ASN A 137 4.74 16.79 -17.43
C ASN A 137 5.58 16.10 -18.51
N LYS A 138 5.78 14.79 -18.36
CA LYS A 138 6.55 13.98 -19.31
C LYS A 138 5.89 13.89 -20.68
N GLU A 139 4.58 13.90 -20.76
CA GLU A 139 3.86 13.84 -22.05
C GLU A 139 4.09 15.11 -22.88
N ALA A 140 3.99 16.29 -22.24
CA ALA A 140 4.30 17.56 -22.89
C ALA A 140 5.77 17.62 -23.34
N ILE A 141 6.69 17.11 -22.51
CA ILE A 141 8.12 16.98 -22.87
C ILE A 141 8.31 16.08 -24.10
N LEU A 142 7.59 14.97 -24.21
CA LEU A 142 7.70 14.09 -25.37
C LEU A 142 7.11 14.72 -26.64
N ASN A 143 6.01 15.48 -26.50
CA ASN A 143 5.40 16.21 -27.62
C ASN A 143 6.30 17.33 -28.14
N GLU A 144 7.02 18.03 -27.26
CA GLU A 144 7.90 19.17 -27.61
C GLU A 144 9.36 18.90 -27.24
N ALA A 145 9.85 17.69 -27.55
CA ALA A 145 11.16 17.20 -27.14
C ALA A 145 12.34 18.13 -27.48
N ASN A 146 12.26 18.87 -28.58
CA ASN A 146 13.32 19.79 -29.02
C ASN A 146 13.43 21.03 -28.13
N VAL A 147 12.31 21.50 -27.55
CA VAL A 147 12.26 22.72 -26.72
C VAL A 147 12.97 22.49 -25.39
N VAL A 148 12.88 21.28 -24.85
CA VAL A 148 13.45 20.90 -23.55
C VAL A 148 14.77 20.14 -23.64
N ALA A 149 15.30 19.93 -24.85
CA ALA A 149 16.53 19.15 -25.08
C ALA A 149 17.77 19.71 -24.34
N HIS A 150 17.78 21.01 -24.06
CA HIS A 150 18.89 21.70 -23.38
C HIS A 150 18.68 21.83 -21.86
N VAL A 151 17.56 21.34 -21.32
CA VAL A 151 17.25 21.44 -19.90
C VAL A 151 18.04 20.39 -19.11
N PRO A 152 18.93 20.79 -18.20
CA PRO A 152 19.70 19.85 -17.40
C PRO A 152 18.78 18.93 -16.58
N GLY A 153 19.03 17.62 -16.66
CA GLY A 153 18.25 16.61 -15.94
C GLY A 153 17.11 15.97 -16.74
N ILE A 154 16.81 16.45 -17.95
CA ILE A 154 15.87 15.80 -18.87
C ILE A 154 16.66 15.00 -19.90
N THR A 155 16.54 13.66 -19.85
CA THR A 155 17.12 12.76 -20.85
C THR A 155 16.00 12.03 -21.57
N ILE A 156 15.87 12.27 -22.88
CA ILE A 156 14.92 11.57 -23.74
C ILE A 156 15.66 10.41 -24.41
N LYS A 157 15.39 9.19 -23.98
CA LYS A 157 15.90 7.99 -24.65
C LYS A 157 15.02 7.70 -25.86
N LYS A 158 15.61 7.71 -27.05
CA LYS A 158 14.96 7.31 -28.30
C LYS A 158 15.60 6.02 -28.78
N ASP A 159 14.84 5.24 -29.56
CA ASP A 159 15.34 4.06 -30.26
C ASP A 159 15.95 3.01 -29.32
N VAL A 160 15.38 2.87 -28.12
CA VAL A 160 15.72 1.76 -27.23
C VAL A 160 14.96 0.53 -27.71
N GLU A 161 15.70 -0.44 -28.24
CA GLU A 161 15.15 -1.74 -28.55
C GLU A 161 15.01 -2.58 -27.28
N ASP A 162 13.79 -2.99 -26.97
CA ASP A 162 13.51 -3.93 -25.90
C ASP A 162 13.53 -5.35 -26.45
N PHE A 163 14.22 -6.25 -25.73
CA PHE A 163 14.18 -7.67 -25.99
C PHE A 163 13.08 -8.34 -25.17
N ALA A 164 12.15 -9.01 -25.85
CA ALA A 164 11.07 -9.75 -25.21
C ALA A 164 11.09 -11.23 -25.60
N ILE A 165 10.86 -12.11 -24.63
CA ILE A 165 10.57 -13.51 -24.86
C ILE A 165 9.10 -13.71 -24.52
N VAL A 166 8.33 -14.18 -25.49
CA VAL A 166 6.91 -14.52 -25.31
C VAL A 166 6.77 -16.02 -25.55
N PRO A 167 6.77 -16.85 -24.50
CA PRO A 167 6.46 -18.26 -24.64
C PRO A 167 5.05 -18.45 -25.19
N PHE A 168 4.83 -19.55 -25.90
CA PHE A 168 3.50 -19.84 -26.43
C PHE A 168 2.50 -20.12 -25.30
N GLU A 169 1.38 -19.41 -25.33
CA GLU A 169 0.22 -19.60 -24.47
C GLU A 169 -1.00 -19.89 -25.36
N GLN A 170 -1.76 -20.92 -25.01
CA GLN A 170 -3.03 -21.21 -25.66
C GLN A 170 -4.14 -20.64 -24.78
N GLU A 171 -4.83 -19.62 -25.27
CA GLU A 171 -6.07 -19.16 -24.65
C GLU A 171 -7.16 -20.21 -24.88
N VAL A 172 -7.85 -20.59 -23.80
CA VAL A 172 -9.05 -21.42 -23.90
C VAL A 172 -10.18 -20.49 -24.31
N MET A 173 -10.69 -20.69 -25.53
CA MET A 173 -11.80 -19.93 -26.14
C MET A 173 -13.15 -20.29 -25.52
#